data_AF-A0A2D5LVW1-F1
#
_entry.id   AF-A0A2D5LVW1-F1
#
_cell.length_a   1.000
_cell.length_b   1.000
_cell.length_c   1.000
_cell.angle_alpha   90.00
_cell.angle_beta   90.00
_cell.angle_gamma   90.00
#
_symmetry.space_group_name_H-M   'P 1'
#
loop_
_entity.id
_entity.type
_entity.pdbx_description
1 polymer ?
#
loop_
_entity_poly.entity_id
_entity_poly.type
_entity_poly.pdbx_seq_one_letter_code
_entity_poly.pdbx_strand_id
1 'polypeptide(L)'
;MKSLIKKLANTDAGMLLRNSLNLRPVYLKHFEKNYPISVSDAFLWRTDNGYKTKFKYADILNLFYNLKNSWVELHFYNKKNELIKTERVNNINLSNELEISSKYLNNLKDYGTFYIYHFSEKTETLSNKDVISNRCYLGYSQNNNLYSFVHGNTLGKFTNIFSKANILTDIVKTSLFQNHKYTIQKYFKNFDKIELFFSNPTSKIIKFSTENRDFQLKPNNSLLVEVKSHLITIKSNCLFLRPTVFTYKGQYMDVHHS
;
A
#
# COMPACT_ATOMS: atom_id res chain seq x y z
N MET A 1 -15.54 -33.98 13.03
CA MET A 1 -16.31 -32.74 12.68
C MET A 1 -15.52 -31.44 12.71
N LYS A 2 -14.70 -31.13 13.75
CA LYS A 2 -13.93 -29.86 13.82
C LYS A 2 -13.04 -29.59 12.59
N SER A 3 -12.56 -30.63 11.90
CA SER A 3 -11.67 -30.49 10.73
C SER A 3 -12.38 -29.94 9.48
N LEU A 4 -13.59 -30.42 9.15
CA LEU A 4 -14.28 -30.01 7.91
C LEU A 4 -14.82 -28.57 8.00
N ILE A 5 -15.41 -28.21 9.14
CA ILE A 5 -15.90 -26.84 9.40
C ILE A 5 -14.72 -25.85 9.34
N LYS A 6 -13.56 -26.20 9.92
CA LYS A 6 -12.35 -25.37 9.85
C LYS A 6 -11.86 -25.21 8.40
N LYS A 7 -11.88 -26.28 7.59
CA LYS A 7 -11.52 -26.20 6.17
C LYS A 7 -12.47 -25.27 5.40
N LEU A 8 -13.78 -25.44 5.55
CA LEU A 8 -14.79 -24.59 4.91
C LEU A 8 -14.67 -23.12 5.34
N ALA A 9 -14.47 -22.87 6.63
CA ALA A 9 -14.29 -21.54 7.22
C ALA A 9 -13.02 -20.79 6.73
N ASN A 10 -12.06 -21.51 6.13
CA ASN A 10 -10.82 -20.95 5.59
C ASN A 10 -10.82 -20.85 4.05
N THR A 11 -11.90 -21.25 3.39
CA THR A 11 -12.12 -20.94 1.96
C THR A 11 -12.37 -19.44 1.78
N ASP A 12 -12.22 -18.92 0.56
CA ASP A 12 -12.48 -17.49 0.31
C ASP A 12 -13.94 -17.08 0.62
N ALA A 13 -14.90 -17.97 0.33
CA ALA A 13 -16.30 -17.75 0.69
C ALA A 13 -16.52 -17.81 2.22
N GLY A 14 -15.93 -18.79 2.90
CA GLY A 14 -16.00 -18.91 4.36
C GLY A 14 -15.37 -17.73 5.09
N MET A 15 -14.22 -17.25 4.62
CA MET A 15 -13.58 -16.04 5.13
C MET A 15 -14.44 -14.80 4.87
N LEU A 16 -15.01 -14.65 3.67
CA LEU A 16 -15.90 -13.52 3.36
C LEU A 16 -17.12 -13.49 4.30
N LEU A 17 -17.74 -14.64 4.56
CA LEU A 17 -18.87 -14.76 5.48
C LEU A 17 -18.45 -14.39 6.91
N ARG A 18 -17.35 -14.97 7.41
CA ARG A 18 -16.80 -14.66 8.74
C ARG A 18 -16.47 -13.19 8.91
N ASN A 19 -15.83 -12.59 7.91
CA ASN A 19 -15.52 -11.17 7.89
C ASN A 19 -16.80 -10.33 7.91
N SER A 20 -17.82 -10.70 7.15
CA SER A 20 -19.11 -10.00 7.09
C SER A 20 -19.92 -10.08 8.38
N LEU A 21 -19.80 -11.18 9.13
CA LEU A 21 -20.41 -11.36 10.45
C LEU A 21 -19.50 -10.90 11.60
N ASN A 22 -18.30 -10.41 11.30
CA ASN A 22 -17.26 -10.08 12.28
C ASN A 22 -16.89 -11.25 13.23
N LEU A 23 -17.03 -12.49 12.75
CA LEU A 23 -16.74 -13.72 13.49
C LEU A 23 -15.31 -14.20 13.24
N ARG A 24 -14.38 -13.81 14.12
CA ARG A 24 -12.93 -14.06 13.96
C ARG A 24 -12.45 -13.65 12.57
N PRO A 25 -12.56 -12.34 12.23
CA PRO A 25 -12.23 -11.86 10.89
C PRO A 25 -10.77 -12.14 10.52
N VAL A 26 -10.53 -12.40 9.23
CA VAL A 26 -9.21 -12.62 8.64
C VAL A 26 -8.86 -11.39 7.82
N TYR A 27 -7.95 -10.56 8.32
CA TYR A 27 -7.56 -9.28 7.72
C TYR A 27 -6.70 -9.45 6.47
N LEU A 28 -5.72 -10.35 6.57
CA LEU A 28 -4.75 -10.65 5.53
C LEU A 28 -4.77 -12.15 5.26
N LYS A 29 -4.65 -12.55 4.00
CA LYS A 29 -4.46 -13.96 3.60
C LYS A 29 -3.13 -14.11 2.91
N HIS A 30 -2.30 -15.01 3.42
CA HIS A 30 -1.14 -15.48 2.69
C HIS A 30 -1.59 -16.39 1.54
N PHE A 31 -1.01 -16.17 0.37
CA PHE A 31 -1.23 -17.06 -0.76
C PHE A 31 -0.20 -18.18 -0.67
N GLU A 32 -0.64 -19.40 -0.39
CA GLU A 32 0.20 -20.58 -0.53
C GLU A 32 0.46 -20.78 -2.03
N LYS A 33 1.65 -20.38 -2.46
CA LYS A 33 2.16 -20.60 -3.81
C LYS A 33 3.28 -21.62 -3.74
N ASN A 34 3.50 -22.31 -4.86
CA ASN A 34 4.63 -23.19 -5.07
C ASN A 34 5.86 -22.44 -5.61
N TYR A 35 5.96 -21.14 -5.33
CA TYR A 35 7.05 -20.27 -5.76
C TYR A 35 7.20 -19.09 -4.78
N PRO A 36 8.43 -18.57 -4.59
CA PRO A 36 8.66 -17.36 -3.82
C PRO A 36 7.97 -16.14 -4.44
N ILE A 37 7.41 -15.27 -3.60
CA ILE A 37 6.67 -14.09 -4.04
C ILE A 37 7.35 -12.80 -3.60
N SER A 38 7.31 -11.79 -4.47
CA SER A 38 7.60 -10.40 -4.11
C SER A 38 6.29 -9.69 -3.80
N VAL A 39 6.21 -9.04 -2.64
CA VAL A 39 5.04 -8.30 -2.16
C VAL A 39 5.38 -6.83 -2.01
N SER A 40 4.59 -5.98 -2.66
CA SER A 40 4.67 -4.53 -2.53
C SER A 40 3.56 -4.01 -1.63
N ASP A 41 3.90 -3.04 -0.79
CA ASP A 41 2.91 -2.13 -0.26
C ASP A 41 2.36 -1.23 -1.38
N ALA A 42 1.16 -0.71 -1.17
CA ALA A 42 0.56 0.33 -2.00
C ALA A 42 1.16 1.70 -1.62
N PHE A 43 2.32 2.02 -2.19
CA PHE A 43 3.03 3.26 -1.90
C PHE A 43 2.35 4.44 -2.58
N LEU A 44 2.18 5.54 -1.87
CA LEU A 44 1.49 6.72 -2.38
C LEU A 44 2.50 7.72 -2.93
N TRP A 45 2.20 8.36 -4.04
CA TRP A 45 3.02 9.44 -4.61
C TRP A 45 2.20 10.69 -4.84
N ARG A 46 2.85 11.85 -4.68
CA ARG A 46 2.31 13.19 -4.92
C ARG A 46 3.33 14.06 -5.64
N THR A 47 2.86 14.77 -6.67
CA THR A 47 3.60 15.80 -7.41
C THR A 47 2.75 17.07 -7.61
N ASP A 48 1.53 17.09 -7.04
CA ASP A 48 0.59 18.20 -7.06
C ASP A 48 0.97 19.28 -6.04
N ASN A 49 0.47 20.52 -6.18
CA ASN A 49 0.51 21.55 -5.12
C ASN A 49 1.89 21.77 -4.45
N GLY A 50 2.97 21.70 -5.23
CA GLY A 50 4.34 21.89 -4.76
C GLY A 50 4.96 20.66 -4.09
N TYR A 51 4.30 19.50 -4.14
CA TYR A 51 4.80 18.25 -3.59
C TYR A 51 5.94 17.64 -4.41
N LYS A 52 6.87 17.03 -3.68
CA LYS A 52 7.83 16.04 -4.16
C LYS A 52 7.75 14.83 -3.26
N THR A 53 7.75 13.64 -3.86
CA THR A 53 7.83 12.37 -3.12
C THR A 53 9.24 11.83 -3.23
N LYS A 54 9.77 11.30 -2.13
CA LYS A 54 11.06 10.62 -2.06
C LYS A 54 10.80 9.18 -1.64
N PHE A 55 11.42 8.23 -2.31
CA PHE A 55 11.28 6.82 -2.00
C PHE A 55 12.64 6.22 -1.70
N LYS A 56 12.75 5.48 -0.60
CA LYS A 56 13.97 4.79 -0.18
C LYS A 56 13.70 3.30 -0.06
N TYR A 57 14.56 2.49 -0.67
CA TYR A 57 14.44 1.04 -0.67
C TYR A 57 15.82 0.38 -0.65
N ALA A 58 15.86 -0.88 -0.23
CA ALA A 58 17.09 -1.65 -0.07
C ALA A 58 17.10 -2.87 -0.99
N ASP A 59 18.27 -3.32 -1.41
CA ASP A 59 18.45 -4.61 -2.08
C ASP A 59 18.34 -5.76 -1.07
N ILE A 60 17.11 -6.08 -0.68
CA ILE A 60 16.83 -7.12 0.33
C ILE A 60 17.15 -8.53 -0.17
N LEU A 61 17.23 -8.75 -1.48
CA LEU A 61 17.60 -10.04 -2.05
C LEU A 61 19.09 -10.31 -1.88
N ASN A 62 19.93 -9.32 -2.16
CA ASN A 62 21.35 -9.43 -1.87
C ASN A 62 21.61 -9.45 -0.35
N LEU A 63 20.98 -8.54 0.40
CA LEU A 63 21.23 -8.38 1.83
C LEU A 63 20.93 -9.65 2.66
N PHE A 64 19.82 -10.35 2.36
CA PHE A 64 19.38 -11.49 3.17
C PHE A 64 19.63 -12.84 2.51
N TYR A 65 19.75 -12.90 1.18
CA TYR A 65 19.86 -14.16 0.44
C TYR A 65 21.13 -14.27 -0.40
N ASN A 66 22.02 -13.26 -0.36
CA ASN A 66 23.24 -13.16 -1.17
C ASN A 66 22.97 -13.32 -2.67
N LEU A 67 21.77 -12.98 -3.12
CA LEU A 67 21.37 -13.05 -4.52
C LEU A 67 21.93 -11.85 -5.27
N LYS A 68 22.98 -12.09 -6.06
CA LYS A 68 23.57 -11.10 -6.97
C LYS A 68 22.73 -10.98 -8.24
N ASN A 69 22.81 -9.82 -8.88
CA ASN A 69 22.10 -9.49 -10.12
C ASN A 69 20.57 -9.49 -9.97
N SER A 70 20.07 -9.24 -8.76
CA SER A 70 18.69 -8.87 -8.54
C SER A 70 18.39 -7.51 -9.19
N TRP A 71 17.12 -7.25 -9.46
CA TRP A 71 16.65 -5.95 -9.90
C TRP A 71 15.33 -5.61 -9.22
N VAL A 72 14.93 -4.35 -9.34
CA VAL A 72 13.59 -3.92 -8.96
C VAL A 72 12.83 -3.37 -10.15
N GLU A 73 11.51 -3.53 -10.13
CA GLU A 73 10.63 -2.78 -11.00
C GLU A 73 9.66 -1.92 -10.19
N LEU A 74 9.56 -0.65 -10.58
CA LEU A 74 8.66 0.33 -10.02
C LEU A 74 7.53 0.58 -11.02
N HIS A 75 6.29 0.34 -10.59
CA HIS A 75 5.09 0.46 -11.43
C HIS A 75 4.21 1.58 -10.89
N PHE A 76 4.15 2.71 -11.59
CA PHE A 76 3.43 3.93 -11.19
C PHE A 76 2.05 4.00 -11.84
N TYR A 77 1.03 4.25 -11.03
CA TYR A 77 -0.36 4.39 -11.47
C TYR A 77 -0.95 5.71 -10.99
N ASN A 78 -1.85 6.29 -11.78
CA ASN A 78 -2.64 7.44 -11.32
C ASN A 78 -3.72 7.02 -10.34
N LYS A 79 -4.45 7.99 -9.79
CA LYS A 79 -5.58 7.76 -8.86
C LYS A 79 -6.71 6.89 -9.39
N LYS A 80 -6.81 6.73 -10.73
CA LYS A 80 -7.78 5.85 -11.41
C LYS A 80 -7.22 4.46 -11.73
N ASN A 81 -6.03 4.13 -11.23
CA ASN A 81 -5.30 2.89 -11.50
C ASN A 81 -4.92 2.71 -12.99
N GLU A 82 -4.74 3.81 -13.72
CA GLU A 82 -4.17 3.77 -15.07
C GLU A 82 -2.64 3.81 -14.94
N LEU A 83 -1.93 2.89 -15.63
CA LEU A 83 -0.47 2.81 -15.59
C LEU A 83 0.14 4.05 -16.27
N ILE A 84 1.03 4.74 -15.55
CA ILE A 84 1.74 5.92 -16.04
C ILE A 84 3.13 5.53 -16.54
N LYS A 85 3.86 4.75 -15.74
CA LYS A 85 5.27 4.44 -15.97
C LYS A 85 5.64 3.13 -15.31
N THR A 86 6.44 2.33 -16.00
CA THR A 86 7.18 1.22 -15.39
C THR A 86 8.66 1.50 -15.54
N GLU A 87 9.41 1.38 -14.45
CA GLU A 87 10.86 1.57 -14.45
C GLU A 87 11.54 0.34 -13.88
N ARG A 88 12.45 -0.24 -14.67
CA ARG A 88 13.32 -1.32 -14.23
C ARG A 88 14.66 -0.73 -13.80
N VAL A 89 15.05 -1.00 -12.56
CA VAL A 89 16.34 -0.57 -12.00
C VAL A 89 17.20 -1.81 -11.77
N ASN A 90 18.24 -1.96 -12.61
CA ASN A 90 19.26 -2.99 -12.46
C ASN A 90 20.42 -2.45 -11.60
N ASN A 91 21.30 -3.34 -11.13
CA ASN A 91 22.49 -2.99 -10.36
C ASN A 91 22.17 -2.11 -9.15
N ILE A 92 21.14 -2.50 -8.39
CA ILE A 92 20.69 -1.79 -7.19
C ILE A 92 21.78 -1.80 -6.11
N ASN A 93 21.94 -0.68 -5.41
CA ASN A 93 22.81 -0.60 -4.25
C ASN A 93 22.13 -1.25 -3.04
N LEU A 94 22.87 -1.48 -1.95
CA LEU A 94 22.26 -1.92 -0.69
C LEU A 94 21.23 -0.91 -0.15
N SER A 95 21.43 0.38 -0.42
CA SER A 95 20.49 1.46 -0.11
C SER A 95 20.32 2.35 -1.34
N ASN A 96 19.07 2.59 -1.74
CA ASN A 96 18.71 3.35 -2.92
C ASN A 96 17.70 4.44 -2.56
N GLU A 97 17.73 5.53 -3.32
CA GLU A 97 16.81 6.64 -3.22
C GLU A 97 16.29 7.02 -4.61
N LEU A 98 15.01 7.37 -4.70
CA LEU A 98 14.35 7.86 -5.89
C LEU A 98 13.54 9.10 -5.56
N GLU A 99 13.78 10.21 -6.26
CA GLU A 99 12.90 11.38 -6.22
C GLU A 99 11.82 11.28 -7.31
N ILE A 100 10.56 11.23 -6.87
CA ILE A 100 9.38 11.24 -7.72
C ILE A 100 8.86 12.69 -7.74
N SER A 101 9.37 13.46 -8.70
CA SER A 101 8.93 14.82 -9.02
C SER A 101 7.97 14.81 -10.21
N SER A 102 7.29 15.93 -10.47
CA SER A 102 6.47 16.06 -11.69
C SER A 102 7.30 15.82 -12.95
N LYS A 103 8.54 16.34 -13.01
CA LYS A 103 9.47 16.11 -14.13
C LYS A 103 9.76 14.62 -14.33
N TYR A 104 9.95 13.87 -13.26
CA TYR A 104 10.17 12.41 -13.31
C TYR A 104 8.96 11.65 -13.89
N LEU A 105 7.74 12.17 -13.70
CA LEU A 105 6.48 11.65 -14.25
C LEU A 105 5.98 12.48 -15.44
N ASN A 106 6.87 12.91 -16.35
CA ASN A 106 6.51 13.62 -17.59
C ASN A 106 5.69 14.91 -17.35
N ASN A 107 6.10 15.71 -16.37
CA ASN A 107 5.43 16.93 -15.91
C ASN A 107 4.02 16.74 -15.34
N LEU A 108 3.64 15.50 -14.99
CA LEU A 108 2.37 15.21 -14.32
C LEU A 108 2.37 15.83 -12.91
N LYS A 109 1.38 16.69 -12.65
CA LYS A 109 1.07 17.26 -11.33
C LYS A 109 -0.22 16.61 -10.82
N ASP A 110 -0.10 15.47 -10.18
CA ASP A 110 -1.23 14.73 -9.63
C ASP A 110 -0.75 13.88 -8.45
N TYR A 111 -1.57 12.91 -8.04
CA TYR A 111 -1.23 11.88 -7.08
C TYR A 111 -1.68 10.50 -7.57
N GLY A 112 -1.14 9.47 -6.92
CA GLY A 112 -1.52 8.10 -7.20
C GLY A 112 -0.83 7.09 -6.30
N THR A 113 -0.77 5.85 -6.77
CA THR A 113 -0.12 4.73 -6.09
C THR A 113 0.96 4.15 -6.99
N PHE A 114 2.05 3.66 -6.42
CA PHE A 114 3.03 2.85 -7.11
C PHE A 114 3.39 1.60 -6.30
N TYR A 115 4.01 0.65 -6.99
CA TYR A 115 4.40 -0.63 -6.41
C TYR A 115 5.84 -0.94 -6.80
N ILE A 116 6.59 -1.58 -5.91
CA ILE A 116 7.94 -2.06 -6.13
C ILE A 116 7.98 -3.57 -6.02
N TYR A 117 8.58 -4.22 -7.01
CA TYR A 117 8.81 -5.67 -7.00
C TYR A 117 10.29 -5.95 -7.07
N HIS A 118 10.77 -6.83 -6.20
CA HIS A 118 12.12 -7.36 -6.23
C HIS A 118 12.10 -8.64 -7.05
N PHE A 119 13.02 -8.74 -8.02
CA PHE A 119 13.11 -9.86 -8.93
C PHE A 119 14.52 -10.42 -8.96
N SER A 120 14.62 -11.71 -9.27
CA SER A 120 15.88 -12.41 -9.49
C SER A 120 15.66 -13.58 -10.44
N GLU A 121 16.62 -13.80 -11.32
CA GLU A 121 16.68 -15.03 -12.15
C GLU A 121 17.24 -16.21 -11.34
N LYS A 122 18.04 -15.95 -10.30
CA LYS A 122 18.67 -16.96 -9.44
C LYS A 122 17.94 -17.07 -8.11
N THR A 123 17.59 -18.30 -7.73
CA THR A 123 16.74 -18.56 -6.55
C THR A 123 17.10 -19.83 -5.80
N GLU A 124 18.31 -20.36 -6.04
CA GLU A 124 18.81 -21.57 -5.37
C GLU A 124 18.74 -21.44 -3.83
N THR A 125 18.80 -20.21 -3.31
CA THR A 125 18.71 -19.89 -1.89
C THR A 125 17.30 -19.54 -1.40
N LEU A 126 16.31 -19.47 -2.28
CA LEU A 126 14.91 -19.14 -1.93
C LEU A 126 14.06 -20.40 -1.80
N SER A 127 13.28 -20.45 -0.73
CA SER A 127 12.20 -21.42 -0.57
C SER A 127 10.98 -21.00 -1.37
N ASN A 128 10.24 -21.98 -1.89
CA ASN A 128 8.92 -21.75 -2.51
C ASN A 128 7.89 -21.12 -1.56
N LYS A 129 8.18 -21.08 -0.25
CA LYS A 129 7.34 -20.46 0.78
C LYS A 129 7.75 -19.02 1.11
N ASP A 130 8.85 -18.52 0.53
CA ASP A 130 9.38 -17.21 0.89
C ASP A 130 8.50 -16.08 0.37
N VAL A 131 8.31 -15.09 1.24
CA VAL A 131 7.57 -13.86 0.96
C VAL A 131 8.52 -12.69 1.12
N ILE A 132 8.98 -12.17 0.00
CA ILE A 132 9.90 -11.04 -0.07
C ILE A 132 9.07 -9.76 -0.02
N SER A 133 9.03 -9.13 1.15
CA SER A 133 8.31 -7.87 1.35
C SER A 133 9.22 -6.84 1.99
N ASN A 134 9.40 -5.71 1.30
CA ASN A 134 10.07 -4.55 1.86
C ASN A 134 9.04 -3.46 2.17
N ARG A 135 9.00 -3.02 3.42
CA ARG A 135 8.14 -1.89 3.81
C ARG A 135 8.66 -0.57 3.24
N CYS A 136 9.96 -0.44 2.95
CA CYS A 136 10.57 0.78 2.39
C CYS A 136 10.23 2.07 3.17
N TYR A 137 10.67 3.23 2.68
CA TYR A 137 10.28 4.53 3.23
C TYR A 137 9.86 5.51 2.14
N LEU A 138 8.81 6.28 2.43
CA LEU A 138 8.28 7.38 1.66
C LEU A 138 8.49 8.68 2.42
N GLY A 139 9.10 9.67 1.78
CA GLY A 139 9.20 11.04 2.25
C GLY A 139 8.34 11.95 1.40
N TYR A 140 7.65 12.90 2.03
CA TYR A 140 6.96 13.97 1.32
C TYR A 140 7.55 15.32 1.70
N SER A 141 7.81 16.14 0.70
CA SER A 141 8.20 17.54 0.86
C SER A 141 7.21 18.40 0.09
N GLN A 142 6.77 19.50 0.69
CA GLN A 142 5.95 20.51 0.03
C GLN A 142 6.74 21.82 -0.06
N ASN A 143 6.76 22.44 -1.24
CA ASN A 143 7.42 23.73 -1.47
C ASN A 143 8.91 23.75 -1.06
N ASN A 144 9.62 22.64 -1.26
CA ASN A 144 11.02 22.43 -0.89
C ASN A 144 11.31 22.48 0.63
N ASN A 145 10.31 22.27 1.48
CA ASN A 145 10.52 22.02 2.90
C ASN A 145 11.21 20.67 3.15
N LEU A 146 11.60 20.41 4.41
CA LEU A 146 12.14 19.11 4.82
C LEU A 146 11.13 17.98 4.53
N TYR A 147 11.65 16.80 4.23
CA TYR A 147 10.83 15.61 4.04
C TYR A 147 10.33 15.09 5.38
N SER A 148 9.02 14.93 5.53
CA SER A 148 8.46 14.07 6.58
C SER A 148 8.32 12.65 6.03
N PHE A 149 8.73 11.65 6.81
CA PHE A 149 8.90 10.26 6.37
C PHE A 149 7.95 9.29 7.05
N VAL A 150 7.49 8.30 6.28
CA VAL A 150 6.67 7.17 6.72
C VAL A 150 7.11 5.90 6.00
N HIS A 151 6.81 4.71 6.53
CA HIS A 151 7.11 3.45 5.84
C HIS A 151 6.03 3.09 4.79
N GLY A 152 5.99 1.88 4.26
CA GLY A 152 4.81 1.32 3.58
C GLY A 152 3.88 0.64 4.59
N ASN A 153 2.56 0.76 4.43
CA ASN A 153 1.61 0.26 5.44
C ASN A 153 0.73 -0.89 4.94
N THR A 154 0.24 -0.78 3.70
CA THR A 154 -0.82 -1.63 3.17
C THR A 154 -0.29 -2.52 2.07
N LEU A 155 -0.21 -3.84 2.31
CA LEU A 155 0.15 -4.84 1.31
C LEU A 155 -0.88 -4.81 0.17
N GLY A 156 -0.47 -4.35 -1.01
CA GLY A 156 -1.39 -4.08 -2.11
C GLY A 156 -1.36 -5.15 -3.19
N LYS A 157 -0.16 -5.40 -3.71
CA LYS A 157 0.05 -6.28 -4.86
C LYS A 157 1.25 -7.19 -4.63
N PHE A 158 1.23 -8.34 -5.30
CA PHE A 158 2.33 -9.28 -5.27
C PHE A 158 2.48 -9.98 -6.61
N THR A 159 3.67 -10.48 -6.87
CA THR A 159 3.96 -11.30 -8.04
C THR A 159 5.03 -12.34 -7.72
N ASN A 160 5.31 -13.19 -8.68
CA ASN A 160 6.41 -14.15 -8.61
C ASN A 160 7.76 -13.42 -8.77
N ILE A 161 8.77 -13.82 -8.00
CA ILE A 161 10.14 -13.26 -8.08
C ILE A 161 10.86 -13.52 -9.42
N PHE A 162 10.38 -14.45 -10.25
CA PHE A 162 11.02 -14.83 -11.52
C PHE A 162 10.62 -13.96 -12.73
N SER A 163 9.99 -12.79 -12.51
CA SER A 163 9.61 -11.80 -13.52
C SER A 163 8.60 -12.19 -14.62
N LYS A 164 8.07 -13.42 -14.61
CA LYS A 164 7.19 -13.95 -15.68
C LYS A 164 5.73 -14.19 -15.28
N ALA A 165 5.28 -13.68 -14.13
CA ALA A 165 3.92 -13.93 -13.65
C ALA A 165 3.05 -12.65 -13.63
N ASN A 166 1.74 -12.86 -13.74
CA ASN A 166 0.74 -11.83 -13.54
C ASN A 166 0.85 -11.22 -12.14
N ILE A 167 0.74 -9.90 -12.05
CA ILE A 167 0.62 -9.18 -10.79
C ILE A 167 -0.76 -9.44 -10.19
N LEU A 168 -0.80 -9.93 -8.96
CA LEU A 168 -2.00 -10.30 -8.22
C LEU A 168 -2.24 -9.33 -7.05
N THR A 169 -3.46 -9.36 -6.50
CA THR A 169 -3.90 -8.51 -5.38
C THR A 169 -4.74 -9.34 -4.38
N ASP A 170 -5.51 -8.69 -3.50
CA ASP A 170 -6.39 -9.31 -2.50
C ASP A 170 -5.65 -10.04 -1.37
N ILE A 171 -4.45 -9.57 -1.00
CA ILE A 171 -3.82 -9.95 0.28
C ILE A 171 -4.72 -9.46 1.41
N VAL A 172 -5.11 -8.17 1.36
CA VAL A 172 -6.11 -7.58 2.25
C VAL A 172 -7.48 -8.12 1.91
N LYS A 173 -8.25 -8.47 2.94
CA LYS A 173 -9.59 -9.01 2.79
C LYS A 173 -10.67 -7.98 3.04
N THR A 174 -11.85 -8.33 2.53
CA THR A 174 -13.05 -7.51 2.63
C THR A 174 -14.17 -8.29 3.32
N SER A 175 -15.22 -7.57 3.66
CA SER A 175 -16.54 -8.02 4.06
C SER A 175 -17.59 -7.50 3.06
N LEU A 176 -18.82 -8.01 3.15
CA LEU A 176 -19.96 -7.52 2.37
C LEU A 176 -20.50 -6.19 2.91
N PHE A 177 -20.39 -5.98 4.22
CA PHE A 177 -20.92 -4.82 4.94
C PHE A 177 -19.79 -3.95 5.49
N GLN A 178 -20.05 -2.65 5.70
CA GLN A 178 -19.10 -1.76 6.36
C GLN A 178 -19.10 -2.01 7.87
N ASN A 179 -18.50 -3.11 8.32
CA ASN A 179 -18.54 -3.55 9.72
C ASN A 179 -17.18 -3.43 10.44
N HIS A 180 -16.12 -3.03 9.73
CA HIS A 180 -14.81 -2.79 10.32
C HIS A 180 -14.65 -1.31 10.63
N LYS A 181 -14.33 -1.01 11.89
CA LYS A 181 -14.06 0.36 12.37
C LYS A 181 -12.60 0.47 12.76
N TYR A 182 -11.97 1.56 12.35
CA TYR A 182 -10.62 1.91 12.74
C TYR A 182 -10.58 3.40 13.07
N THR A 183 -10.02 3.76 14.22
CA THR A 183 -9.86 5.15 14.66
C THR A 183 -8.38 5.48 14.63
N ILE A 184 -8.03 6.57 13.94
CA ILE A 184 -6.64 7.03 13.86
C ILE A 184 -6.18 7.43 15.26
N GLN A 185 -5.05 6.89 15.71
CA GLN A 185 -4.52 7.11 17.07
C GLN A 185 -3.80 8.46 17.21
N LYS A 186 -4.44 9.56 16.80
CA LYS A 186 -3.95 10.93 16.93
C LYS A 186 -5.13 11.87 17.14
N TYR A 187 -4.94 12.88 17.98
CA TYR A 187 -5.93 13.93 18.21
C TYR A 187 -5.56 15.18 17.41
N PHE A 188 -6.48 15.65 16.56
CA PHE A 188 -6.16 16.63 15.52
C PHE A 188 -6.62 18.07 15.80
N LYS A 189 -6.97 18.41 17.04
CA LYS A 189 -7.57 19.73 17.39
C LYS A 189 -6.78 20.96 16.94
N ASN A 190 -5.46 20.86 16.89
CA ASN A 190 -4.57 22.00 16.67
C ASN A 190 -3.91 22.01 15.28
N PHE A 191 -4.47 21.29 14.31
CA PHE A 191 -4.01 21.29 12.93
C PHE A 191 -4.95 22.10 12.05
N ASP A 192 -4.39 22.85 11.11
CA ASP A 192 -5.14 23.73 10.22
C ASP A 192 -5.81 22.93 9.09
N LYS A 193 -5.17 21.83 8.69
CA LYS A 193 -5.65 20.93 7.65
C LYS A 193 -5.23 19.50 7.95
N ILE A 194 -6.09 18.56 7.57
CA ILE A 194 -5.83 17.13 7.63
C ILE A 194 -6.28 16.52 6.31
N GLU A 195 -5.41 15.75 5.66
CA GLU A 195 -5.77 14.96 4.50
C GLU A 195 -5.48 13.48 4.77
N LEU A 196 -6.42 12.63 4.36
CA LEU A 196 -6.31 11.17 4.41
C LEU A 196 -6.11 10.67 2.98
N PHE A 197 -4.97 10.05 2.73
CA PHE A 197 -4.65 9.48 1.43
C PHE A 197 -4.80 7.96 1.46
N PHE A 198 -5.86 7.47 0.81
CA PHE A 198 -6.23 6.08 0.72
C PHE A 198 -5.72 5.43 -0.58
N SER A 199 -5.43 4.15 -0.50
CA SER A 199 -5.32 3.24 -1.65
C SER A 199 -6.26 2.06 -1.43
N ASN A 200 -6.89 1.56 -2.49
CA ASN A 200 -7.64 0.31 -2.47
C ASN A 200 -6.70 -0.86 -2.78
N PRO A 201 -6.30 -1.68 -1.80
CA PRO A 201 -5.37 -2.79 -2.04
C PRO A 201 -6.06 -4.06 -2.57
N THR A 202 -7.28 -3.95 -3.13
CA THR A 202 -8.12 -5.10 -3.49
C THR A 202 -8.70 -4.96 -4.89
N SER A 203 -9.13 -6.09 -5.45
CA SER A 203 -9.88 -6.20 -6.70
C SER A 203 -11.35 -5.80 -6.56
N LYS A 204 -11.83 -5.49 -5.35
CA LYS A 204 -13.23 -5.20 -5.04
C LYS A 204 -13.44 -3.71 -4.81
N ILE A 205 -14.69 -3.25 -4.96
CA ILE A 205 -15.06 -1.89 -4.54
C ILE A 205 -15.02 -1.83 -3.01
N ILE A 206 -14.25 -0.88 -2.50
CA ILE A 206 -14.26 -0.56 -1.07
C ILE A 206 -15.27 0.54 -0.85
N LYS A 207 -16.25 0.27 0.01
CA LYS A 207 -17.15 1.27 0.57
C LYS A 207 -16.63 1.63 1.95
N PHE A 208 -16.44 2.91 2.21
CA PHE A 208 -16.05 3.37 3.55
C PHE A 208 -16.69 4.69 3.88
N SER A 209 -16.75 5.00 5.17
CA SER A 209 -17.24 6.28 5.65
C SER A 209 -16.32 6.86 6.70
N THR A 210 -16.22 8.18 6.71
CA THR A 210 -15.51 8.96 7.71
C THR A 210 -16.18 10.32 7.83
N GLU A 211 -16.30 10.86 9.04
CA GLU A 211 -17.01 12.12 9.31
C GLU A 211 -18.45 12.17 8.78
N ASN A 212 -19.18 11.07 8.87
CA ASN A 212 -20.54 10.94 8.33
C ASN A 212 -20.64 11.16 6.80
N ARG A 213 -19.52 11.10 6.07
CA ARG A 213 -19.46 11.11 4.61
C ARG A 213 -19.15 9.70 4.11
N ASP A 214 -19.90 9.27 3.10
CA ASP A 214 -19.72 7.99 2.44
C ASP A 214 -18.87 8.11 1.18
N PHE A 215 -17.98 7.16 0.98
CA PHE A 215 -17.06 7.09 -0.14
C PHE A 215 -17.07 5.70 -0.77
N GLN A 216 -16.79 5.66 -2.08
CA GLN A 216 -16.53 4.44 -2.82
C GLN A 216 -15.19 4.55 -3.53
N LEU A 217 -14.34 3.55 -3.31
CA LEU A 217 -13.04 3.44 -3.95
C LEU A 217 -13.05 2.22 -4.88
N LYS A 218 -12.96 2.48 -6.18
CA LYS A 218 -12.87 1.43 -7.21
C LYS A 218 -11.61 0.57 -7.01
N PRO A 219 -11.56 -0.66 -7.56
CA PRO A 219 -10.42 -1.55 -7.41
C PRO A 219 -9.10 -0.86 -7.74
N ASN A 220 -8.09 -1.02 -6.88
CA ASN A 220 -6.73 -0.44 -7.04
C ASN A 220 -6.63 1.10 -7.15
N ASN A 221 -7.74 1.84 -7.08
CA ASN A 221 -7.71 3.30 -7.11
C ASN A 221 -7.16 3.88 -5.81
N SER A 222 -6.75 5.14 -5.87
CA SER A 222 -6.37 5.93 -4.72
C SER A 222 -7.26 7.16 -4.58
N LEU A 223 -7.39 7.68 -3.36
CA LEU A 223 -8.26 8.81 -3.05
C LEU A 223 -7.67 9.66 -1.94
N LEU A 224 -7.59 10.96 -2.16
CA LEU A 224 -7.22 11.95 -1.16
C LEU A 224 -8.48 12.64 -0.63
N VAL A 225 -8.69 12.63 0.68
CA VAL A 225 -9.87 13.23 1.33
C VAL A 225 -9.41 14.21 2.41
N GLU A 226 -9.86 15.46 2.34
CA GLU A 226 -9.71 16.40 3.45
C GLU A 226 -10.76 16.14 4.53
N VAL A 227 -10.35 16.19 5.79
CA VAL A 227 -11.18 15.97 6.99
C VAL A 227 -10.94 17.07 8.02
N LYS A 228 -11.92 17.32 8.89
CA LYS A 228 -11.93 18.44 9.86
C LYS A 228 -12.06 18.00 11.33
N SER A 229 -12.46 16.76 11.56
CA SER A 229 -12.73 16.19 12.87
C SER A 229 -11.44 15.99 13.65
N HIS A 230 -11.50 16.27 14.94
CA HIS A 230 -10.36 16.08 15.83
C HIS A 230 -10.11 14.59 16.15
N LEU A 231 -11.15 13.76 16.07
CA LEU A 231 -11.08 12.31 16.19
C LEU A 231 -11.66 11.69 14.92
N ILE A 232 -10.81 11.00 14.17
CA ILE A 232 -11.17 10.49 12.85
C ILE A 232 -11.38 8.97 12.96
N THR A 233 -12.60 8.55 12.68
CA THR A 233 -12.96 7.13 12.57
C THR A 233 -13.31 6.80 11.13
N ILE A 234 -12.83 5.64 10.68
CA ILE A 234 -13.04 5.08 9.34
C ILE A 234 -13.83 3.80 9.53
N LYS A 235 -15.01 3.73 8.92
CA LYS A 235 -15.86 2.52 8.90
C LYS A 235 -15.86 1.96 7.49
N SER A 236 -15.38 0.75 7.28
CA SER A 236 -15.14 0.18 5.95
C SER A 236 -15.59 -1.27 5.83
N ASN A 237 -15.86 -1.70 4.60
CA ASN A 237 -15.95 -3.12 4.23
C ASN A 237 -14.58 -3.73 3.88
N CYS A 238 -13.50 -2.96 3.95
CA CYS A 238 -12.13 -3.45 3.85
C CYS A 238 -11.53 -3.57 5.25
N LEU A 239 -10.94 -4.73 5.55
CA LEU A 239 -10.47 -5.04 6.91
C LEU A 239 -9.21 -4.27 7.26
N PHE A 240 -8.40 -3.89 6.27
CA PHE A 240 -7.18 -3.12 6.46
C PHE A 240 -7.16 -1.90 5.52
N LEU A 241 -8.11 -0.98 5.72
CA LEU A 241 -8.12 0.31 5.03
C LEU A 241 -7.46 1.37 5.91
N ARG A 242 -6.16 1.56 5.72
CA ARG A 242 -5.35 2.51 6.49
C ARG A 242 -4.78 3.60 5.59
N PRO A 243 -5.21 4.87 5.74
CA PRO A 243 -4.64 5.96 4.97
C PRO A 243 -3.26 6.37 5.47
N THR A 244 -2.49 7.01 4.60
CA THR A 244 -1.42 7.92 5.04
C THR A 244 -2.04 9.26 5.38
N VAL A 245 -1.69 9.79 6.54
CA VAL A 245 -2.29 11.01 7.11
C VAL A 245 -1.32 12.16 6.93
N PHE A 246 -1.76 13.20 6.22
CA PHE A 246 -1.05 14.45 6.07
C PHE A 246 -1.66 15.46 7.03
N THR A 247 -0.83 16.07 7.87
CA THR A 247 -1.25 17.10 8.83
C THR A 247 -0.47 18.37 8.60
N TYR A 248 -1.16 19.51 8.69
CA TYR A 248 -0.58 20.83 8.41
C TYR A 248 -0.82 21.76 9.59
N LYS A 249 0.19 22.55 9.94
CA LYS A 249 0.12 23.60 10.95
C LYS A 249 1.03 24.76 10.58
N GLY A 250 0.46 25.89 10.19
CA GLY A 250 1.15 27.01 9.59
C GLY A 250 1.91 26.56 8.34
N GLN A 251 3.21 26.82 8.33
CA GLN A 251 4.12 26.41 7.25
C GLN A 251 4.63 24.96 7.37
N TYR A 252 4.31 24.27 8.46
CA TYR A 252 4.80 22.92 8.74
C TYR A 252 3.82 21.87 8.23
N MET A 253 4.38 20.80 7.68
CA MET A 253 3.65 19.61 7.25
C MET A 253 4.32 18.38 7.83
N ASP A 254 3.51 17.45 8.29
CA ASP A 254 3.95 16.14 8.78
C ASP A 254 3.10 15.02 8.18
N VAL A 255 3.71 13.87 7.94
CA VAL A 255 3.05 12.65 7.48
C VAL A 255 3.25 11.52 8.47
N HIS A 256 2.20 10.74 8.70
CA HIS A 256 2.27 9.52 9.50
C HIS A 256 1.30 8.48 8.99
N HIS A 257 1.54 7.23 9.33
CA HIS A 257 0.56 6.17 9.11
C HIS A 257 -0.49 6.16 10.20
N SER A 258 -1.68 5.73 9.79
CA SER A 258 -2.68 5.18 10.69
C SER A 258 -2.51 3.67 10.82
#